data_AF-A0A1A9N3U0-F1
#
_entry.id   AF-A0A1A9N3U0-F1
#
_cell.length_a   1.000
_cell.length_b   1.000
_cell.length_c   1.000
_cell.angle_alpha   90.00
_cell.angle_beta   90.00
_cell.angle_gamma   90.00
#
_symmetry.space_group_name_H-M   'P 1'
#
loop_
_entity.id
_entity.type
_entity.pdbx_description
1 polymer ?
#
loop_
_entity_poly.entity_id
_entity_poly.type
_entity_poly.pdbx_seq_one_letter_code
_entity_poly.pdbx_strand_id
1 'polypeptide(L)'
;MTTHIGTRHFLIKGRTVSGKTFRPGDWAERLTGVITLFVGERRPGIHIACTRLAMPVVQAELKCLLVASELQLVCPAAFEFVARFAQDNDLPMEVDGMPERDGPGTAVQSAFPLAEISAIPAAGF
;
A
#
# COMPACT_ATOMS: atom_id res chain seq x y z
N MET A 1 10.08 19.66 19.40
CA MET A 1 10.07 18.18 19.47
C MET A 1 8.80 17.72 18.79
N THR A 2 8.85 17.53 17.47
CA THR A 2 7.70 17.01 16.71
C THR A 2 7.89 15.51 16.68
N THR A 3 7.21 14.79 17.57
CA THR A 3 7.16 13.33 17.57
C THR A 3 6.59 12.89 16.22
N HIS A 4 7.47 12.45 15.31
CA HIS A 4 7.08 11.67 14.16
C HIS A 4 6.49 10.38 14.72
N ILE A 5 5.16 10.29 14.74
CA ILE A 5 4.48 9.02 14.89
C ILE A 5 4.83 8.28 13.60
N GLY A 6 5.92 7.51 13.63
CA GLY A 6 6.32 6.67 12.52
C GLY A 6 5.16 5.75 12.20
N THR A 7 4.48 6.00 11.09
CA THR A 7 3.34 5.19 10.66
C THR A 7 3.82 3.75 10.51
N ARG A 8 3.30 2.86 11.33
CA ARG A 8 3.71 1.46 11.33
C ARG A 8 2.99 0.76 10.20
N HIS A 9 3.75 0.05 9.36
CA HIS A 9 3.18 -0.71 8.26
C HIS A 9 3.50 -2.19 8.42
N PHE A 10 2.66 -3.01 7.80
CA PHE A 10 2.90 -4.43 7.62
C PHE A 10 3.13 -4.68 6.14
N LEU A 11 4.13 -5.47 5.80
CA LEU A 11 4.45 -5.85 4.44
C LEU A 11 4.22 -7.35 4.27
N ILE A 12 3.31 -7.71 3.37
CA ILE A 12 3.11 -9.10 2.94
C ILE A 12 3.88 -9.29 1.65
N LYS A 13 4.91 -10.14 1.66
CA LYS A 13 5.70 -10.42 0.45
C LYS A 13 5.04 -11.54 -0.35
N GLY A 14 4.92 -11.36 -1.67
CA GLY A 14 4.42 -12.38 -2.60
C GLY A 14 5.44 -13.48 -2.89
N ARG A 15 6.18 -13.91 -1.88
CA ARG A 15 7.07 -15.07 -1.90
C ARG A 15 6.75 -15.89 -0.68
N THR A 16 6.39 -17.15 -0.88
CA THR A 16 6.06 -18.03 0.23
C THR A 16 7.28 -18.29 1.11
N VAL A 17 7.08 -18.77 2.34
CA VAL A 17 8.17 -19.19 3.23
C VAL A 17 9.06 -20.27 2.58
N SER A 18 8.51 -21.07 1.67
CA SER A 18 9.24 -22.05 0.86
C SER A 18 10.05 -21.45 -0.30
N GLY A 19 10.07 -20.12 -0.46
CA GLY A 19 10.83 -19.41 -1.50
C GLY A 19 10.15 -19.32 -2.87
N LYS A 20 8.90 -19.77 -3.02
CA LYS A 20 8.17 -19.74 -4.30
C LYS A 20 7.44 -18.41 -4.49
N THR A 21 7.46 -17.85 -5.69
CA THR A 21 6.65 -16.66 -6.02
C THR A 21 5.16 -17.01 -5.96
N PHE A 22 4.40 -16.21 -5.21
CA PHE A 22 2.95 -16.36 -5.07
C PHE A 22 2.24 -15.93 -6.35
N ARG A 23 1.18 -16.65 -6.71
CA ARG A 23 0.39 -16.44 -7.93
C ARG A 23 -1.10 -16.45 -7.56
N PRO A 24 -1.95 -15.74 -8.31
CA PRO A 24 -1.67 -15.01 -9.55
C PRO A 24 -0.91 -13.69 -9.31
N GLY A 25 -0.33 -13.09 -10.37
CA GLY A 25 0.54 -11.90 -10.25
C GLY A 25 -0.18 -10.60 -9.86
N ASP A 26 -1.51 -10.61 -9.84
CA ASP A 26 -2.42 -9.52 -9.46
C ASP A 26 -3.03 -9.73 -8.07
N TRP A 27 -2.49 -10.65 -7.27
CA TRP A 27 -3.05 -11.01 -5.96
C TRP A 27 -3.12 -9.81 -4.99
N ALA A 28 -2.12 -8.92 -5.03
CA ALA A 28 -2.04 -7.78 -4.12
C ALA A 28 -3.12 -6.74 -4.46
N GLU A 29 -3.34 -6.50 -5.75
CA GLU A 29 -4.39 -5.65 -6.30
C GLU A 29 -5.78 -6.21 -5.94
N ARG A 30 -5.97 -7.53 -6.09
CA ARG A 30 -7.22 -8.20 -5.69
C ARG A 30 -7.49 -8.07 -4.20
N LEU A 31 -6.49 -8.34 -3.37
CA LEU A 31 -6.62 -8.26 -1.92
C LEU A 31 -6.93 -6.81 -1.47
N THR A 32 -6.31 -5.82 -2.09
CA THR A 32 -6.61 -4.40 -1.88
C THR A 32 -8.07 -4.06 -2.20
N GLY A 33 -8.60 -4.60 -3.31
CA GLY A 33 -10.00 -4.46 -3.69
C GLY A 33 -10.95 -5.02 -2.63
N VAL A 34 -10.65 -6.22 -2.10
CA VAL A 34 -11.44 -6.84 -1.02
C VAL A 34 -11.42 -5.97 0.24
N ILE A 35 -10.25 -5.49 0.68
CA ILE A 35 -10.12 -4.60 1.84
C ILE A 35 -10.95 -3.33 1.63
N THR A 36 -10.91 -2.74 0.44
CA THR A 36 -11.65 -1.52 0.11
C THR A 36 -13.17 -1.73 0.24
N LEU A 37 -13.68 -2.87 -0.23
CA LEU A 37 -15.09 -3.24 -0.08
C LEU A 37 -15.45 -3.45 1.40
N PHE A 38 -14.68 -4.24 2.14
CA PHE A 38 -14.90 -4.50 3.58
C PHE A 38 -14.94 -3.21 4.41
N VAL A 39 -14.01 -2.29 4.16
CA VAL A 39 -13.98 -1.00 4.86
C VAL A 39 -15.14 -0.11 4.43
N GLY A 40 -15.44 -0.07 3.12
CA GLY A 40 -16.54 0.74 2.58
C GLY A 40 -17.91 0.34 3.12
N GLU A 41 -18.17 -0.96 3.27
CA GLU A 41 -19.42 -1.47 3.86
C GLU A 41 -19.53 -1.14 5.35
N ARG A 42 -18.42 -1.26 6.11
CA ARG A 42 -18.45 -1.05 7.57
C ARG A 42 -18.32 0.42 7.98
N ARG A 43 -17.75 1.28 7.13
CA ARG A 43 -17.60 2.73 7.38
C ARG A 43 -17.93 3.53 6.12
N PRO A 44 -19.22 3.84 5.90
CA PRO A 44 -19.64 4.70 4.80
C PRO A 44 -18.94 6.07 4.87
N GLY A 45 -18.32 6.50 3.77
CA GLY A 45 -17.64 7.81 3.68
C GLY A 45 -16.10 7.78 3.82
N ILE A 46 -15.49 6.62 4.08
CA ILE A 46 -14.02 6.47 4.22
C ILE A 46 -13.35 5.92 2.94
N HIS A 47 -14.09 5.76 1.84
CA HIS A 47 -13.62 5.12 0.60
C HIS A 47 -12.27 5.65 0.07
N ILE A 48 -11.99 6.95 0.22
CA ILE A 48 -10.72 7.59 -0.22
C ILE A 48 -9.53 7.24 0.69
N ALA A 49 -9.74 6.84 1.95
CA ALA A 49 -8.66 6.44 2.84
C ALA A 49 -8.27 4.96 2.67
N CYS A 50 -9.11 4.13 2.05
CA CYS A 50 -8.84 2.69 1.88
C CYS A 50 -7.55 2.40 1.11
N THR A 51 -7.24 3.20 0.09
CA THR A 51 -5.98 3.10 -0.67
C THR A 51 -4.75 3.48 0.14
N ARG A 52 -4.91 4.25 1.24
CA ARG A 52 -3.82 4.47 2.21
C ARG A 52 -3.69 3.34 3.22
N LEU A 53 -4.75 2.54 3.42
CA LEU A 53 -4.76 1.43 4.37
C LEU A 53 -4.16 0.15 3.79
N ALA A 54 -4.28 -0.05 2.47
CA ALA A 54 -3.66 -1.17 1.77
C ALA A 54 -3.21 -0.72 0.36
N MET A 55 -1.94 -0.93 0.04
CA MET A 55 -1.35 -0.51 -1.23
C MET A 55 -0.48 -1.62 -1.82
N PRO A 56 -0.75 -2.07 -3.05
CA PRO A 56 0.12 -3.02 -3.74
C PRO A 56 1.42 -2.31 -4.14
N VAL A 57 2.54 -2.97 -3.89
CA VAL A 57 3.88 -2.48 -4.22
C VAL A 57 4.70 -3.56 -4.90
N VAL A 58 5.74 -3.17 -5.62
CA VAL A 58 6.73 -4.10 -6.17
C VAL A 58 8.06 -3.83 -5.48
N GLN A 59 8.59 -4.85 -4.79
CA GLN A 59 9.89 -4.77 -4.13
C GLN A 59 10.76 -5.92 -4.62
N ALA A 60 11.95 -5.60 -5.14
CA ALA A 60 12.87 -6.58 -5.72
C ALA A 60 12.17 -7.54 -6.71
N GLU A 61 11.39 -6.96 -7.65
CA GLU A 61 10.61 -7.68 -8.68
C GLU A 61 9.49 -8.60 -8.14
N LEU A 62 9.24 -8.59 -6.83
CA LEU A 62 8.15 -9.32 -6.20
C LEU A 62 6.97 -8.40 -5.90
N LYS A 63 5.79 -8.87 -6.26
CA LYS A 63 4.53 -8.26 -5.83
C LYS A 63 4.39 -8.40 -4.32
N CYS A 64 4.13 -7.30 -3.63
CA CYS A 64 3.94 -7.24 -2.20
C CYS A 64 2.70 -6.38 -1.89
N LEU A 65 2.16 -6.51 -0.68
CA LEU A 65 1.08 -5.66 -0.18
C LEU A 65 1.53 -4.94 1.07
N LEU A 66 1.53 -3.61 1.05
CA LEU A 66 1.75 -2.77 2.21
C LEU A 66 0.41 -2.49 2.89
N VAL A 67 0.33 -2.69 4.20
CA VAL A 67 -0.89 -2.54 5.00
C VAL A 67 -0.61 -1.61 6.17
N ALA A 68 -1.35 -0.52 6.29
CA ALA A 68 -1.19 0.43 7.39
C ALA A 68 -1.74 -0.14 8.70
N SER A 69 -1.06 0.11 9.82
CA SER A 69 -1.53 -0.30 11.15
C SER A 69 -2.91 0.26 11.51
N GLU A 70 -3.25 1.41 10.96
CA GLU A 70 -4.54 2.07 11.07
C GLU A 70 -5.70 1.20 10.58
N LEU A 71 -5.44 0.24 9.68
CA LEU A 71 -6.48 -0.70 9.24
C LEU A 71 -7.05 -1.49 10.43
N GLN A 72 -6.20 -1.84 11.41
CA GLN A 72 -6.64 -2.54 12.61
C GLN A 72 -7.60 -1.69 13.45
N LEU A 73 -7.43 -0.36 13.46
CA LEU A 73 -8.30 0.57 14.19
C LEU A 73 -9.59 0.88 13.42
N VAL A 74 -9.47 1.05 12.09
CA VAL A 74 -10.58 1.39 11.20
C VAL A 74 -11.51 0.20 11.03
N CYS A 75 -10.96 -0.96 10.68
CA CYS A 75 -11.70 -2.19 10.43
C CYS A 75 -10.89 -3.43 10.89
N PRO A 76 -10.99 -3.82 12.17
CA PRO A 76 -10.27 -4.98 12.72
C PRO A 76 -10.53 -6.27 11.93
N ALA A 77 -11.77 -6.47 11.46
CA ALA A 77 -12.15 -7.64 10.68
C ALA A 77 -11.43 -7.71 9.32
N ALA A 78 -11.20 -6.57 8.67
CA ALA A 78 -10.42 -6.53 7.42
C ALA A 78 -8.94 -6.84 7.69
N PHE A 79 -8.38 -6.33 8.78
CA PHE A 79 -7.01 -6.65 9.17
C PHE A 79 -6.84 -8.15 9.49
N GLU A 80 -7.78 -8.73 10.24
CA GLU A 80 -7.78 -10.17 10.56
C GLU A 80 -7.88 -11.02 9.28
N PHE A 81 -8.75 -10.63 8.34
CA PHE A 81 -8.85 -11.30 7.04
C PHE A 81 -7.51 -11.29 6.28
N VAL A 82 -6.81 -10.16 6.28
CA VAL A 82 -5.51 -10.02 5.62
C VAL A 82 -4.42 -10.85 6.30
N ALA A 83 -4.36 -10.84 7.64
CA ALA A 83 -3.42 -11.66 8.40
C ALA A 83 -3.66 -13.15 8.16
N ARG A 84 -4.94 -13.57 8.14
CA ARG A 84 -5.32 -14.95 7.84
C ARG A 84 -5.03 -15.34 6.40
N PHE A 85 -5.27 -14.45 5.44
CA PHE A 85 -4.88 -14.66 4.04
C PHE A 85 -3.38 -14.92 3.92
N ALA A 86 -2.54 -14.14 4.60
CA ALA A 86 -1.10 -14.36 4.58
C ALA A 86 -0.73 -15.73 5.17
N GLN A 87 -1.31 -16.09 6.32
CA GLN A 87 -1.09 -17.37 6.98
C GLN A 87 -1.51 -18.57 6.11
N ASP A 88 -2.72 -18.53 5.56
CA ASP A 88 -3.29 -19.63 4.75
C ASP A 88 -2.51 -19.87 3.44
N ASN A 89 -1.76 -18.86 2.98
CA ASN A 89 -0.97 -18.91 1.74
C ASN A 89 0.55 -18.99 1.98
N ASP A 90 0.99 -19.26 3.22
CA ASP A 90 2.40 -19.29 3.61
C ASP A 90 3.18 -18.01 3.21
N LEU A 91 2.52 -16.85 3.25
CA LEU A 91 3.13 -15.56 2.92
C LEU A 91 3.68 -14.90 4.19
N PRO A 92 4.95 -14.48 4.21
CA PRO A 92 5.51 -13.77 5.35
C PRO A 92 4.88 -12.38 5.45
N MET A 93 4.41 -12.05 6.65
CA MET A 93 3.94 -10.72 7.03
C MET A 93 4.94 -10.11 8.00
N GLU A 94 5.72 -9.14 7.51
CA GLU A 94 6.74 -8.46 8.28
C GLU A 94 6.22 -7.11 8.76
N VAL A 95 6.57 -6.72 9.98
CA VAL A 95 6.31 -5.35 10.44
C VAL A 95 7.40 -4.47 9.86
N ASP A 96 7.05 -3.66 8.88
CA ASP A 96 7.91 -2.60 8.39
C ASP A 96 7.83 -1.45 9.39
N GLY A 97 8.69 -1.51 10.39
CA GLY A 97 9.11 -0.32 11.09
C GLY A 97 10.01 0.41 10.13
N MET A 98 9.47 1.36 9.36
CA MET A 98 10.27 2.25 8.54
C MET A 98 11.49 2.68 9.39
N PRO A 99 12.74 2.29 9.04
CA PRO A 99 13.87 2.92 9.68
C PRO A 99 13.73 4.40 9.36
N GLU A 100 13.79 5.27 10.37
CA GLU A 100 13.93 6.70 10.13
C GLU A 100 14.94 6.87 8.99
N ARG A 101 14.56 7.61 7.94
CA ARG A 101 15.54 8.08 6.94
C ARG A 101 16.43 9.10 7.63
N ASP A 102 17.29 8.65 8.54
CA ASP A 102 18.37 9.41 9.09
C ASP A 102 19.54 9.32 8.09
N GLY A 103 19.50 10.23 7.13
CA GLY A 103 20.51 10.35 6.08
C GLY A 103 20.21 11.56 5.18
N PRO A 104 21.09 12.57 5.13
CA PRO A 104 20.85 13.75 4.32
C PRO A 104 21.06 13.42 2.84
N GLY A 105 20.05 13.71 2.03
CA GLY A 105 20.20 13.90 0.58
C GLY A 105 20.31 12.62 -0.26
N THR A 106 19.26 12.32 -1.01
CA THR A 106 19.30 12.30 -2.49
C THR A 106 17.87 12.02 -2.97
N ALA A 107 17.28 13.03 -3.60
CA ALA A 107 16.04 12.88 -4.34
C ALA A 107 16.30 11.96 -5.54
N VAL A 108 15.63 10.80 -5.58
CA VAL A 108 15.47 10.06 -6.83
C VAL A 108 14.17 10.54 -7.44
N GLN A 109 14.31 11.30 -8.51
CA GLN A 109 13.26 11.69 -9.43
C GLN A 109 12.53 10.44 -9.92
N SER A 110 11.22 10.40 -9.75
CA SER A 110 10.34 9.60 -10.59
C SER A 110 9.32 10.55 -11.19
N ALA A 111 9.66 11.00 -12.39
CA ALA A 111 8.82 11.80 -13.26
C ALA A 111 7.53 11.04 -13.56
N PHE A 112 6.41 11.58 -13.12
CA PHE A 112 5.11 11.28 -13.72
C PHE A 112 4.90 12.30 -14.85
N PRO A 113 4.81 11.89 -16.13
CA PRO A 113 4.41 12.79 -17.18
C PRO A 113 2.90 13.04 -17.06
N LEU A 114 2.52 14.20 -16.53
CA LEU A 114 1.19 14.76 -16.68
C LEU A 114 1.11 15.39 -18.08
N ALA A 115 0.60 14.62 -19.03
CA ALA A 115 0.17 15.14 -20.31
C ALA A 115 -1.15 15.92 -20.13
N GLU A 116 -1.13 17.15 -20.65
CA GLU A 116 -2.22 17.92 -21.26
C GLU A 116 -3.53 18.14 -20.50
N ILE A 117 -3.75 19.38 -20.03
CA ILE A 117 -5.02 20.10 -20.20
C ILE A 117 -4.74 21.59 -20.49
N SER A 118 -4.91 21.95 -21.78
CA SER A 118 -5.56 23.15 -22.35
C SER A 118 -5.47 24.52 -21.63
N ALA A 119 -4.87 25.52 -22.31
CA ALA A 119 -5.52 26.80 -22.65
C ALA A 119 -4.62 27.71 -23.53
N ILE A 120 -5.09 28.00 -24.74
CA ILE A 120 -4.74 29.13 -25.66
C ILE A 120 -5.68 30.33 -25.31
N PRO A 121 -5.51 31.62 -25.71
CA PRO A 121 -4.43 32.36 -26.43
C PRO A 121 -3.98 33.67 -25.74
N ALA A 122 -2.91 34.29 -26.26
CA ALA A 122 -2.92 35.73 -26.56
C ALA A 122 -1.95 36.04 -27.70
N ALA A 123 -2.51 36.42 -28.85
CA ALA A 123 -1.79 36.96 -29.97
C ALA A 123 -1.14 38.30 -29.60
N GLY A 124 0.09 38.49 -30.05
CA GLY A 124 0.75 39.78 -30.11
C GLY A 124 1.56 39.82 -31.40
N PHE A 125 0.90 40.18 -32.50
CA PHE A 125 1.32 41.11 -33.55
C PHE A 125 0.27 41.16 -34.67
#